data_AF-A0A8J7PCH1-F1
#
_entry.id   AF-A0A8J7PCH1-F1
#
_cell.length_a   1.000
_cell.length_b   1.000
_cell.length_c   1.000
_cell.angle_alpha   90.00
_cell.angle_beta   90.00
_cell.angle_gamma   90.00
#
_symmetry.space_group_name_H-M   'P 1'
#
loop_
_entity.id
_entity.type
_entity.pdbx_description
1 polymer ?
#
loop_
_entity_poly.entity_id
_entity_poly.type
_entity_poly.pdbx_seq_one_letter_code
_entity_poly.pdbx_strand_id
1 'polypeptide(L)'
;MNKKKTTKDFIKFLVGGIIWTGLSIFLAWVFIDVIRMYAFMAAIIITVLGIVLRFYLYVFMGLIQKQFMKFVSSNLLFSLLLVILMTISIDVMKVPTLIATPIITVGLFVFKFIAFIKIKLIK
;
A
#
# COMPACT_ATOMS: atom_id res chain seq x y z
N MET A 1 -21.43 -1.21 12.96
CA MET A 1 -19.98 -1.56 12.94
C MET A 1 -19.47 -1.49 14.38
N ASN A 2 -18.97 -2.60 14.94
CA ASN A 2 -18.49 -2.59 16.32
C ASN A 2 -17.17 -1.79 16.40
N LYS A 3 -17.18 -0.58 16.99
CA LYS A 3 -16.06 0.38 16.95
C LYS A 3 -14.73 -0.26 17.38
N LYS A 4 -14.75 -1.12 18.41
CA LYS A 4 -13.55 -1.82 18.93
C LYS A 4 -12.93 -2.78 17.90
N LYS A 5 -13.74 -3.44 17.07
CA LYS A 5 -13.26 -4.36 16.03
C LYS A 5 -12.59 -3.57 14.89
N THR A 6 -13.23 -2.50 14.43
CA THR A 6 -12.69 -1.63 13.39
C THR A 6 -11.33 -1.03 13.76
N THR A 7 -11.15 -0.57 15.00
CA THR A 7 -9.86 -0.03 15.46
C THR A 7 -8.77 -1.10 15.46
N LYS A 8 -9.08 -2.32 15.91
CA LYS A 8 -8.12 -3.44 15.92
C LYS A 8 -7.71 -3.83 14.49
N ASP A 9 -8.67 -3.87 13.57
CA ASP A 9 -8.41 -4.17 12.16
C ASP A 9 -7.62 -3.05 11.47
N PHE A 10 -7.88 -1.79 11.81
CA PHE A 10 -7.09 -0.65 11.34
C PHE A 10 -5.64 -0.72 11.84
N ILE A 11 -5.43 -1.05 13.11
CA ILE A 11 -4.08 -1.21 13.67
C ILE A 11 -3.34 -2.34 12.95
N LYS A 12 -3.98 -3.50 12.74
CA LYS A 12 -3.38 -4.60 11.96
C LYS A 12 -3.03 -4.17 10.54
N PHE A 13 -3.92 -3.41 9.89
CA PHE A 13 -3.67 -2.86 8.55
C PHE A 13 -2.48 -1.90 8.54
N LEU A 14 -2.38 -1.02 9.55
CA LEU A 14 -1.28 -0.07 9.73
C LEU A 14 0.05 -0.77 10.00
N VAL A 15 0.08 -1.75 10.90
CA VAL A 15 1.28 -2.54 11.22
C VAL A 15 1.77 -3.29 9.97
N GLY A 16 0.88 -3.97 9.23
CA GLY A 16 1.28 -4.64 8.00
C GLY A 16 1.76 -3.68 6.91
N GLY A 17 1.20 -2.46 6.87
CA GLY A 17 1.70 -1.38 6.02
C GLY A 17 3.12 -0.97 6.36
N ILE A 18 3.41 -0.69 7.64
CA ILE A 18 4.75 -0.27 8.11
C ILE A 18 5.79 -1.36 7.87
N ILE A 19 5.48 -2.61 8.25
CA ILE A 19 6.38 -3.76 8.04
C ILE A 19 6.72 -3.89 6.55
N TRP A 20 5.71 -3.76 5.68
CA TRP A 20 5.93 -3.86 4.26
C TRP A 20 6.75 -2.71 3.69
N THR A 21 6.52 -1.47 4.15
CA THR A 21 7.32 -0.32 3.73
C THR A 21 8.79 -0.52 4.11
N GLY A 22 9.07 -0.96 5.34
CA GLY A 22 10.43 -1.29 5.77
C GLY A 22 11.06 -2.39 4.92
N LEU A 23 10.32 -3.47 4.64
CA LEU A 23 10.79 -4.55 3.77
C LEU A 23 11.02 -4.09 2.32
N SER A 24 10.20 -3.18 1.79
CA SER A 24 10.37 -2.63 0.44
C SER A 24 11.64 -1.79 0.33
N ILE A 25 11.93 -0.97 1.34
CA ILE A 25 13.17 -0.17 1.40
C ILE A 25 14.39 -1.10 1.47
N PHE A 26 14.33 -2.11 2.33
CA PHE A 26 15.40 -3.11 2.44
C PHE A 26 15.63 -3.86 1.12
N LEU A 27 14.57 -4.34 0.47
CA LEU A 27 14.68 -5.03 -0.82
C LEU A 27 15.19 -4.11 -1.93
N ALA A 28 14.81 -2.83 -1.94
CA ALA A 28 15.31 -1.86 -2.90
C ALA A 28 16.83 -1.69 -2.76
N TRP A 29 17.32 -1.53 -1.53
CA TRP A 29 18.75 -1.45 -1.24
C TRP A 29 19.49 -2.72 -1.69
N VAL A 30 18.97 -3.91 -1.37
CA VAL A 30 19.59 -5.18 -1.80
C VAL A 30 19.64 -5.30 -3.33
N PHE A 31 18.52 -5.05 -4.01
CA PHE A 31 18.47 -5.23 -5.47
C PHE A 31 19.28 -4.18 -6.23
N ILE A 32 19.22 -2.92 -5.82
CA ILE A 32 19.87 -1.81 -6.53
C ILE A 32 21.33 -1.69 -6.13
N ASP A 33 21.65 -1.67 -4.84
CA ASP A 33 23.00 -1.33 -4.38
C ASP A 33 23.91 -2.57 -4.26
N VAL A 34 23.37 -3.70 -3.80
CA VAL A 34 24.16 -4.94 -3.62
C VAL A 34 24.22 -5.75 -4.92
N ILE A 35 23.07 -6.00 -5.54
CA ILE A 35 22.95 -6.83 -6.76
C ILE A 35 23.18 -6.01 -8.04
N ARG A 36 23.21 -4.67 -7.96
CA ARG A 36 23.39 -3.76 -9.10
C ARG A 36 22.35 -3.93 -10.21
N MET A 37 21.12 -4.26 -9.82
CA MET A 37 19.99 -4.38 -10.75
C MET A 37 19.50 -2.99 -11.18
N TYR A 38 19.01 -2.88 -12.42
CA TYR A 38 18.35 -1.66 -12.88
C TYR A 38 17.16 -1.31 -11.97
N ALA A 39 17.10 -0.04 -11.53
CA ALA A 39 16.10 0.44 -10.59
C ALA A 39 14.65 0.16 -11.02
N PHE A 40 14.37 0.25 -12.33
CA PHE A 40 13.05 -0.08 -12.88
C PHE A 40 12.68 -1.57 -12.68
N MET A 41 13.61 -2.50 -12.95
CA MET A 41 13.38 -3.93 -12.75
C MET A 41 13.21 -4.26 -11.27
N ALA A 42 14.06 -3.68 -10.40
CA ALA A 42 13.93 -3.84 -8.95
C ALA A 42 12.56 -3.33 -8.45
N ALA A 43 12.11 -2.16 -8.91
CA ALA A 43 10.81 -1.60 -8.54
C ALA A 43 9.63 -2.50 -8.94
N ILE A 44 9.66 -3.09 -10.14
CA ILE A 44 8.63 -4.05 -10.58
C ILE A 44 8.63 -5.28 -9.67
N ILE A 45 9.79 -5.90 -9.44
CA ILE A 45 9.93 -7.11 -8.64
C ILE A 45 9.42 -6.87 -7.21
N ILE A 46 9.87 -5.78 -6.57
CA ILE A 46 9.44 -5.41 -5.21
C ILE A 46 7.94 -5.14 -5.16
N THR A 47 7.38 -4.50 -6.18
CA THR A 47 5.94 -4.20 -6.24
C THR A 47 5.11 -5.48 -6.35
N VAL A 48 5.50 -6.39 -7.24
CA VAL A 48 4.81 -7.67 -7.45
C VAL A 48 4.92 -8.54 -6.20
N LEU A 49 6.13 -8.73 -5.67
CA LEU A 49 6.35 -9.43 -4.40
C LEU A 49 5.53 -8.79 -3.28
N GLY A 50 5.42 -7.47 -3.27
CA GLY A 50 4.70 -6.74 -2.25
C GLY A 50 3.20 -6.85 -2.30
N ILE A 51 2.61 -7.05 -3.47
CA ILE A 51 1.19 -7.37 -3.57
C ILE A 51 0.95 -8.78 -3.03
N VAL A 52 1.78 -9.74 -3.44
CA VAL A 52 1.63 -11.15 -3.04
C VAL A 52 1.86 -11.34 -1.54
N LEU A 53 2.99 -10.87 -1.01
CA LEU A 53 3.36 -11.01 0.39
C LEU A 53 2.39 -10.28 1.32
N ARG A 54 1.97 -9.05 0.98
CA ARG A 54 0.95 -8.34 1.79
C ARG A 54 -0.37 -9.08 1.83
N PHE A 55 -0.80 -9.67 0.72
CA PHE A 55 -2.02 -10.47 0.70
C PHE A 55 -1.92 -11.65 1.67
N TYR A 56 -0.87 -12.46 1.58
CA TYR A 56 -0.70 -13.60 2.48
C TYR A 56 -0.56 -13.20 3.94
N LEU A 57 0.18 -12.12 4.22
CA LEU A 57 0.38 -11.59 5.55
C LEU A 57 -0.94 -11.11 6.17
N TYR A 58 -1.78 -10.39 5.41
CA TYR A 58 -3.10 -9.98 5.89
C TYR A 58 -4.09 -11.15 6.03
N VAL A 59 -4.02 -12.17 5.17
CA VAL A 59 -4.81 -13.40 5.32
C VAL A 59 -4.39 -14.14 6.59
N PHE A 60 -3.08 -14.26 6.85
CA PHE A 60 -2.52 -14.91 8.03
C PHE A 60 -2.90 -14.18 9.33
N MET A 61 -2.87 -12.84 9.34
CA MET A 61 -3.35 -12.02 10.46
C MET A 61 -4.87 -12.08 10.68
N GLY A 62 -5.59 -12.78 9.81
CA GLY A 62 -7.04 -12.88 9.80
C GLY A 62 -7.74 -11.57 9.47
N LEU A 63 -7.04 -10.61 8.85
CA LEU A 63 -7.56 -9.27 8.54
C LEU A 63 -8.46 -9.31 7.31
N ILE A 64 -8.02 -9.99 6.25
CA ILE A 64 -8.73 -10.03 4.96
C ILE A 64 -9.26 -11.43 4.62
N GLN A 65 -10.31 -11.47 3.81
CA GLN A 65 -10.81 -12.68 3.17
C GLN A 65 -9.84 -13.15 2.08
N LYS A 66 -9.86 -14.45 1.75
CA LYS A 66 -9.03 -15.06 0.69
C LYS A 66 -9.51 -14.70 -0.73
N GLN A 67 -9.71 -13.41 -1.00
CA GLN A 67 -10.16 -12.88 -2.29
C GLN A 67 -9.02 -12.14 -2.98
N PHE A 68 -8.06 -12.90 -3.51
CA PHE A 68 -6.82 -12.36 -4.10
C PHE A 68 -7.09 -11.34 -5.20
N MET A 69 -7.95 -11.67 -6.17
CA MET A 69 -8.22 -10.78 -7.31
C MET A 69 -8.78 -9.42 -6.90
N LYS A 70 -9.66 -9.37 -5.89
CA LYS A 70 -10.18 -8.10 -5.37
C LYS A 70 -9.11 -7.29 -4.64
N PHE A 71 -8.20 -7.97 -3.94
CA PHE A 71 -7.08 -7.31 -3.27
C PHE A 71 -6.11 -6.69 -4.28
N VAL A 72 -5.77 -7.43 -5.35
CA VAL A 72 -4.89 -6.96 -6.41
C VAL A 72 -5.52 -5.78 -7.16
N SER A 73 -6.77 -5.91 -7.62
CA SER A 73 -7.44 -4.86 -8.38
C SER A 73 -7.62 -3.58 -7.56
N SER A 74 -7.98 -3.70 -6.28
CA SER A 74 -8.09 -2.54 -5.40
C SER A 74 -6.71 -1.90 -5.14
N ASN A 75 -5.65 -2.69 -4.92
CA ASN A 75 -4.30 -2.14 -4.81
C ASN A 75 -3.89 -1.36 -6.06
N LEU A 76 -4.12 -1.93 -7.25
CA LEU A 76 -3.78 -1.27 -8.51
C LEU A 76 -4.55 0.04 -8.69
N LEU A 77 -5.86 0.04 -8.40
CA LEU A 77 -6.68 1.26 -8.45
C LEU A 77 -6.15 2.34 -7.49
N PHE A 78 -5.81 1.99 -6.24
CA PHE A 78 -5.26 2.95 -5.29
C PHE A 78 -3.86 3.44 -5.68
N SER A 79 -3.04 2.59 -6.28
CA SER A 79 -1.73 2.97 -6.83
C SER A 79 -1.86 3.93 -8.00
N LEU A 80 -2.80 3.70 -8.92
CA LEU A 80 -3.08 4.64 -10.01
C LEU A 80 -3.61 5.98 -9.48
N LEU A 81 -4.52 5.93 -8.51
CA LEU A 81 -5.07 7.13 -7.88
C LEU A 81 -3.98 7.95 -7.16
N LEU A 82 -3.01 7.27 -6.52
CA LEU A 82 -1.83 7.92 -5.93
C LEU A 82 -1.03 8.68 -6.98
N VAL A 83 -0.71 8.05 -8.11
CA VAL A 83 0.03 8.69 -9.20
C VAL A 83 -0.72 9.93 -9.71
N ILE A 84 -2.03 9.79 -9.98
CA ILE A 84 -2.86 10.90 -10.46
C ILE A 84 -2.87 12.07 -9.46
N LEU A 85 -3.12 11.79 -8.18
CA LEU A 85 -3.17 12.84 -7.14
C LEU A 85 -1.81 13.52 -6.94
N MET A 86 -0.72 12.76 -7.01
CA MET A 86 0.64 13.28 -6.91
C MET A 86 0.97 14.19 -8.09
N THR A 87 0.68 13.77 -9.33
CA THR A 87 0.86 14.59 -10.53
C THR A 87 0.03 15.88 -10.47
N ILE A 88 -1.24 15.80 -10.10
CA ILE A 88 -2.08 17.01 -9.97
C ILE A 88 -1.52 17.95 -8.90
N SER A 89 -1.15 17.40 -7.74
CA SER A 89 -0.72 18.24 -6.61
C SER A 89 0.66 18.88 -6.82
N ILE A 90 1.61 18.12 -7.37
CA ILE A 90 2.99 18.57 -7.55
C ILE A 90 3.17 19.30 -8.88
N ASP A 91 2.71 18.70 -9.99
CA ASP A 91 3.00 19.23 -11.31
C ASP A 91 2.06 20.37 -11.71
N VAL A 92 0.77 20.27 -11.35
CA VAL A 92 -0.26 21.27 -11.69
C VAL A 92 -0.39 22.34 -10.60
N MET A 93 -0.59 21.93 -9.34
CA MET A 93 -0.81 22.86 -8.22
C MET A 93 0.48 23.38 -7.58
N LYS A 94 1.65 22.85 -7.97
CA LYS A 94 2.98 23.25 -7.45
C LYS A 94 3.10 23.17 -5.93
N VAL A 95 2.36 22.26 -5.29
CA VAL A 95 2.46 22.01 -3.86
C VAL A 95 3.84 21.37 -3.57
N PRO A 96 4.56 21.81 -2.53
CA PRO A 96 5.83 21.20 -2.16
C PRO A 96 5.71 19.69 -1.94
N THR A 97 6.58 18.90 -2.57
CA THR A 97 6.57 17.43 -2.52
C THR A 97 6.60 16.88 -1.10
N LEU A 98 7.35 17.54 -0.20
CA LEU A 98 7.45 17.17 1.23
C LEU A 98 6.10 17.23 1.96
N ILE A 99 5.16 18.06 1.49
CA ILE A 99 3.83 18.23 2.07
C ILE A 99 2.81 17.36 1.33
N ALA A 100 2.83 17.40 -0.01
CA ALA A 100 1.88 16.66 -0.85
C ALA A 100 1.97 15.15 -0.64
N THR A 101 3.19 14.60 -0.61
CA THR A 101 3.42 13.14 -0.50
C THR A 101 2.80 12.53 0.76
N PRO A 102 3.11 13.00 1.99
CA PRO A 102 2.52 12.42 3.19
C PRO A 102 1.00 12.63 3.26
N ILE A 103 0.47 13.79 2.87
CA ILE A 103 -0.97 14.07 2.91
C ILE A 103 -1.73 13.12 1.98
N ILE A 104 -1.29 12.98 0.73
CA ILE A 104 -1.94 12.11 -0.25
C ILE A 104 -1.78 10.65 0.17
N THR A 105 -0.59 10.24 0.60
CA THR A 105 -0.32 8.86 0.99
C THR A 105 -1.14 8.44 2.21
N VAL A 106 -1.18 9.26 3.26
CA VAL A 106 -1.98 8.99 4.48
C VAL A 106 -3.47 9.02 4.15
N GLY A 107 -3.92 10.01 3.36
CA GLY A 107 -5.31 10.10 2.91
C GLY A 107 -5.73 8.84 2.15
N LEU A 108 -4.97 8.45 1.13
CA LEU A 108 -5.23 7.24 0.35
C LEU A 108 -5.14 5.97 1.20
N PHE A 109 -4.25 5.92 2.18
CA PHE A 109 -4.16 4.79 3.10
C PHE A 109 -5.46 4.60 3.90
N VAL A 110 -6.00 5.69 4.46
CA VAL A 110 -7.28 5.68 5.18
C VAL A 110 -8.44 5.34 4.24
N PHE A 111 -8.50 5.96 3.07
CA PHE A 111 -9.52 5.67 2.06
C PHE A 111 -9.48 4.21 1.60
N LYS A 112 -8.29 3.63 1.47
CA LYS A 112 -8.09 2.22 1.11
C LYS A 112 -8.62 1.29 2.18
N PHE A 113 -8.39 1.59 3.45
CA PHE A 113 -8.98 0.83 4.56
C PHE A 113 -10.52 0.87 4.51
N ILE A 114 -11.10 2.06 4.31
CA ILE A 114 -12.56 2.23 4.18
C ILE A 114 -13.09 1.45 2.96
N ALA A 115 -12.40 1.51 1.83
CA ALA A 115 -12.77 0.76 0.63
C ALA A 115 -12.73 -0.74 0.89
N PHE A 116 -11.70 -1.25 1.57
CA PHE A 116 -11.58 -2.66 1.94
C PHE A 116 -12.73 -3.14 2.84
N ILE A 117 -13.22 -2.28 3.74
CA ILE A 117 -14.45 -2.55 4.51
C ILE A 117 -15.66 -2.60 3.58
N LYS A 118 -15.85 -1.59 2.72
CA LYS A 118 -17.03 -1.49 1.83
C LYS A 118 -17.13 -2.65 0.84
N ILE A 119 -16.01 -3.09 0.28
CA ILE A 119 -15.95 -4.22 -0.66
C ILE A 119 -15.94 -5.60 0.04
N LYS A 120 -16.14 -5.62 1.36
CA LYS A 120 -16.16 -6.82 2.22
C LYS A 120 -14.87 -7.65 2.16
N LEU A 121 -13.74 -6.97 1.95
CA LEU A 121 -12.42 -7.59 1.95
C LEU A 121 -11.92 -7.80 3.38
N ILE A 122 -12.24 -6.90 4.31
CA ILE A 122 -11.98 -7.06 5.75
C ILE A 122 -13.07 -7.92 6.40
N LYS A 123 -12.67 -8.86 7.26
CA LYS A 123 -13.56 -9.83 7.94
C LYS A 123 -14.35 -9.24 9.11
#